data_AF-A0A1I1F1Q1-F1
#
_entry.id   AF-A0A1I1F1Q1-F1
#
_cell.length_a   1.000
_cell.length_b   1.000
_cell.length_c   1.000
_cell.angle_alpha   90.00
_cell.angle_beta   90.00
_cell.angle_gamma   90.00
#
_symmetry.space_group_name_H-M   'P 1'
#
loop_
_entity.id
_entity.type
_entity.pdbx_description
1 polymer ?
#
loop_
_entity_poly.entity_id
_entity_poly.type
_entity_poly.pdbx_seq_one_letter_code
_entity_poly.pdbx_strand_id
1 'polypeptide(L)'
;MKRTHVFLLVGAALVWAGPGRAQAMPDAKASFEAAKANAEASFKSARARCDLIAGNPHDLCMAEAKAARVRTEEEAEAAYKNTLSAYTQARMRIASANYDRDKVRCAAVTGNPRDVCLEQAKATLVAAQADAKADRKSIEARLDAREDKLAAEYRVAIEKCDAYAGAVKDQCVSAAKTAFRK
;
A
#
# COMPACT_ATOMS: atom_id res chain seq x y z
N MET A 1 8.34 57.58 -23.63
CA MET A 1 9.62 57.96 -22.98
C MET A 1 10.36 56.69 -22.57
N LYS A 2 11.69 56.76 -22.66
CA LYS A 2 12.64 55.65 -22.87
C LYS A 2 12.87 54.75 -21.65
N ARG A 3 13.20 53.49 -21.95
CA ARG A 3 13.68 52.42 -21.07
C ARG A 3 14.92 52.83 -20.27
N THR A 4 15.06 52.25 -19.07
CA THR A 4 16.37 51.81 -18.57
C THR A 4 16.20 50.53 -17.77
N HIS A 5 16.70 49.44 -18.34
CA HIS A 5 16.96 48.17 -17.66
C HIS A 5 18.26 48.33 -16.86
N VAL A 6 18.26 47.97 -15.58
CA VAL A 6 19.48 47.70 -14.83
C VAL A 6 19.54 46.20 -14.59
N PHE A 7 20.34 45.55 -15.43
CA PHE A 7 20.90 44.23 -15.19
C PHE A 7 21.91 44.35 -14.04
N LEU A 8 21.74 43.56 -12.98
CA LEU A 8 22.80 43.20 -12.06
C LEU A 8 22.96 41.68 -12.07
N LEU A 9 23.94 41.23 -12.85
CA LEU A 9 24.55 39.91 -12.81
C LEU A 9 25.65 39.93 -11.75
N VAL A 10 25.53 39.17 -10.65
CA VAL A 10 26.67 38.61 -9.92
C VAL A 10 26.23 37.33 -9.19
N GLY A 11 26.95 36.23 -9.45
CA GLY A 11 27.17 35.19 -8.43
C GLY A 11 26.46 33.87 -8.62
N ALA A 12 26.85 33.09 -9.62
CA ALA A 12 26.66 31.64 -9.61
C ALA A 12 27.46 31.03 -8.45
N ALA A 13 26.80 30.76 -7.33
CA ALA A 13 27.31 29.83 -6.33
C ALA A 13 26.80 28.43 -6.70
N LEU A 14 27.68 27.62 -7.29
CA LEU A 14 27.52 26.17 -7.32
C LEU A 14 27.34 25.69 -5.87
N VAL A 15 26.10 25.43 -5.47
CA VAL A 15 25.84 24.59 -4.31
C VAL A 15 26.24 23.19 -4.73
N TRP A 16 27.45 22.80 -4.31
CA TRP A 16 27.89 21.42 -4.31
C TRP A 16 26.78 20.53 -3.79
N ALA A 17 26.51 19.45 -4.51
CA ALA A 17 25.79 18.30 -3.99
C ALA A 17 26.44 17.90 -2.65
N GLY A 18 25.83 18.31 -1.55
CA GLY A 18 26.11 17.70 -0.26
C GLY A 18 25.85 16.20 -0.38
N PRO A 19 26.61 15.35 0.33
CA PRO A 19 26.30 13.93 0.35
C PRO A 19 24.83 13.83 0.75
N GLY A 20 24.01 13.26 -0.13
CA GLY A 20 22.66 12.88 0.24
C GLY A 20 22.81 12.13 1.54
N ARG A 21 22.30 12.69 2.64
CA ARG A 21 22.20 11.96 3.89
C ARG A 21 21.44 10.72 3.51
N ALA A 22 22.13 9.58 3.46
CA ALA A 22 21.49 8.29 3.49
C ALA A 22 20.70 8.31 4.79
N GLN A 23 19.43 8.70 4.71
CA GLN A 23 18.51 8.45 5.79
C GLN A 23 18.54 6.94 5.91
N ALA A 24 19.11 6.43 7.00
CA ALA A 24 18.98 5.04 7.35
C ALA A 24 17.48 4.77 7.29
N MET A 25 17.05 3.98 6.30
CA MET A 25 15.66 3.55 6.23
C MET A 25 15.41 2.85 7.57
N PRO A 26 14.41 3.31 8.35
CA PRO A 26 14.12 2.66 9.61
C PRO A 26 13.87 1.18 9.34
N ASP A 27 14.32 0.32 10.26
CA ASP A 27 13.96 -1.09 10.25
C ASP A 27 12.44 -1.23 10.03
N ALA A 28 12.01 -2.15 9.17
CA ALA A 28 10.60 -2.28 8.77
C ALA A 28 9.66 -2.46 9.99
N LYS A 29 10.13 -3.13 11.06
CA LYS A 29 9.42 -3.26 12.32
C LYS A 29 9.36 -1.93 13.07
N ALA A 30 10.44 -1.16 13.10
CA ALA A 30 10.44 0.18 13.70
C ALA A 30 9.46 1.12 12.98
N SER A 31 9.41 1.10 11.65
CA SER A 31 8.41 1.84 10.87
C SER A 31 6.98 1.40 11.17
N PHE A 32 6.74 0.08 11.30
CA PHE A 32 5.43 -0.46 11.64
C PHE A 32 4.94 -0.02 13.02
N GLU A 33 5.78 -0.16 14.05
CA GLU A 33 5.43 0.27 15.41
C GLU A 33 5.24 1.78 15.50
N ALA A 34 6.07 2.57 14.80
CA ALA A 34 5.89 4.01 14.72
C ALA A 34 4.55 4.40 14.05
N ALA A 35 4.15 3.70 12.98
CA ALA A 35 2.87 3.93 12.32
C ALA A 35 1.69 3.61 13.25
N LYS A 36 1.76 2.51 14.01
CA LYS A 36 0.73 2.17 15.01
C LYS A 36 0.65 3.21 16.13
N ALA A 37 1.79 3.63 16.68
CA ALA A 37 1.84 4.67 17.70
C ALA A 37 1.25 5.99 17.18
N ASN A 38 1.56 6.37 15.94
CA ASN A 38 0.99 7.54 15.29
C ASN A 38 -0.52 7.42 15.06
N ALA A 39 -1.01 6.23 14.66
CA ALA A 39 -2.43 5.97 14.49
C ALA A 39 -3.20 6.10 15.82
N GLU A 40 -2.64 5.55 16.90
CA GLU A 40 -3.21 5.67 18.25
C GLU A 40 -3.21 7.12 18.75
N ALA A 41 -2.09 7.84 18.60
CA ALA A 41 -1.99 9.24 18.99
C ALA A 41 -2.97 10.12 18.20
N SER A 42 -3.08 9.90 16.89
CA SER A 42 -4.02 10.60 16.01
C SER A 42 -5.47 10.31 16.41
N PHE A 43 -5.80 9.05 16.70
CA PHE A 43 -7.11 8.66 17.18
C PHE A 43 -7.45 9.33 18.53
N LYS A 44 -6.52 9.34 19.49
CA LYS A 44 -6.71 9.99 20.79
C LYS A 44 -6.98 11.49 20.63
N SER A 45 -6.23 12.17 19.77
CA SER A 45 -6.44 13.60 19.46
C SER A 45 -7.76 13.84 18.74
N ALA A 46 -8.13 13.00 17.77
CA ALA A 46 -9.41 13.09 17.09
C ALA A 46 -10.58 12.87 18.05
N ARG A 47 -10.52 11.83 18.88
CA ARG A 47 -11.52 11.53 19.91
C ARG A 47 -11.75 12.71 20.84
N ALA A 48 -10.68 13.31 21.38
CA ALA A 48 -10.82 14.46 22.27
C ALA A 48 -11.56 15.64 21.61
N ARG A 49 -11.43 15.82 20.29
CA ARG A 49 -12.20 16.81 19.53
C ARG A 49 -13.65 16.36 19.31
N CYS A 50 -13.87 15.08 19.00
CA CYS A 50 -15.21 14.53 18.84
C CYS A 50 -16.02 14.59 20.15
N ASP A 51 -15.39 14.37 21.30
CA ASP A 51 -16.03 14.40 22.62
C ASP A 51 -16.57 15.81 23.00
N LEU A 52 -16.25 16.86 22.23
CA LEU A 52 -16.76 18.23 22.39
C LEU A 52 -18.10 18.48 21.67
N ILE A 53 -18.56 17.54 20.85
CA ILE A 53 -19.83 17.62 20.13
C ILE A 53 -20.74 16.48 20.57
N ALA A 54 -22.03 16.56 20.25
CA ALA A 54 -23.04 15.59 20.68
C ALA A 54 -23.91 15.10 19.51
N GLY A 55 -24.58 13.97 19.71
CA GLY A 55 -25.51 13.37 18.75
C GLY A 55 -24.83 12.78 17.52
N ASN A 56 -25.55 12.72 16.39
CA ASN A 56 -25.02 12.16 15.15
C ASN A 56 -23.67 12.79 14.71
N PRO A 57 -23.43 14.12 14.83
CA PRO A 57 -22.13 14.70 14.56
C PRO A 57 -20.98 14.07 15.36
N HIS A 58 -21.19 13.79 16.65
CA HIS A 58 -20.21 13.09 17.49
C HIS A 58 -19.94 11.68 16.95
N ASP A 59 -21.01 10.92 16.67
CA ASP A 59 -20.88 9.54 16.22
C ASP A 59 -20.16 9.45 14.88
N LEU A 60 -20.48 10.36 13.94
CA LEU A 60 -19.80 10.45 12.66
C LEU A 60 -18.32 10.81 12.84
N CYS A 61 -18.01 11.78 13.69
CA CYS A 61 -16.62 12.15 14.01
C CYS A 61 -15.84 10.96 14.56
N MET A 62 -16.44 10.20 15.49
CA MET A 62 -15.82 9.00 16.06
C MET A 62 -15.66 7.88 15.03
N ALA A 63 -16.62 7.70 14.13
CA ALA A 63 -16.52 6.71 13.07
C ALA A 63 -15.44 7.06 12.04
N GLU A 64 -15.31 8.34 11.68
CA GLU A 64 -14.24 8.84 10.81
C GLU A 64 -12.86 8.66 11.46
N ALA A 65 -12.71 8.96 12.75
CA ALA A 65 -11.48 8.74 13.49
C ALA A 65 -11.10 7.25 13.54
N LYS A 66 -12.08 6.36 13.78
CA LYS A 66 -11.86 4.89 13.76
C LYS A 66 -11.45 4.40 12.38
N ALA A 67 -12.14 4.84 11.32
CA ALA A 67 -11.80 4.45 9.94
C ALA A 67 -10.40 4.92 9.53
N ALA A 68 -10.01 6.14 9.93
CA ALA A 68 -8.67 6.66 9.71
C ALA A 68 -7.60 5.83 10.44
N ARG A 69 -7.85 5.48 11.71
CA ARG A 69 -6.95 4.61 12.49
C ARG A 69 -6.76 3.26 11.82
N VAL A 70 -7.86 2.59 11.45
CA VAL A 70 -7.82 1.30 10.74
C VAL A 70 -6.99 1.45 9.47
N ARG A 71 -7.23 2.49 8.66
CA ARG A 71 -6.45 2.74 7.44
C ARG A 71 -4.94 2.77 7.70
N THR A 72 -4.49 3.55 8.68
CA THR A 72 -3.07 3.64 9.01
C THR A 72 -2.49 2.32 9.52
N GLU A 73 -3.19 1.63 10.42
CA GLU A 73 -2.73 0.35 10.98
C GLU A 73 -2.65 -0.74 9.89
N GLU A 74 -3.64 -0.80 9.01
CA GLU A 74 -3.75 -1.77 7.93
C GLU A 74 -2.72 -1.57 6.83
N GLU A 75 -2.50 -0.32 6.41
CA GLU A 75 -1.45 0.02 5.44
C GLU A 75 -0.06 -0.28 6.01
N ALA A 76 0.17 0.02 7.28
CA ALA A 76 1.42 -0.28 7.96
C ALA A 76 1.65 -1.79 8.09
N GLU A 77 0.62 -2.57 8.47
CA GLU A 77 0.72 -4.03 8.57
C GLU A 77 0.99 -4.66 7.20
N ALA A 78 0.32 -4.18 6.14
CA ALA A 78 0.54 -4.65 4.78
C ALA A 78 1.96 -4.34 4.29
N ALA A 79 2.47 -3.14 4.54
CA ALA A 79 3.83 -2.76 4.22
C ALA A 79 4.87 -3.58 5.01
N TYR A 80 4.61 -3.83 6.29
CA TYR A 80 5.49 -4.63 7.15
C TYR A 80 5.58 -6.10 6.68
N LYS A 81 4.43 -6.72 6.40
CA LYS A 81 4.37 -8.11 5.92
C LYS A 81 4.85 -8.25 4.49
N ASN A 82 4.64 -7.22 3.67
CA ASN A 82 4.99 -7.17 2.26
C ASN A 82 4.56 -8.40 1.45
N THR A 83 3.35 -8.90 1.68
CA THR A 83 2.77 -10.03 0.94
C THR A 83 1.49 -9.59 0.23
N LEU A 84 1.21 -10.21 -0.92
CA LEU A 84 -0.04 -9.98 -1.66
C LEU A 84 -1.28 -10.20 -0.79
N SER A 85 -1.26 -11.23 0.06
CA SER A 85 -2.36 -11.49 1.00
C SER A 85 -2.54 -10.35 2.00
N ALA A 86 -1.47 -9.81 2.57
CA ALA A 86 -1.56 -8.71 3.53
C ALA A 86 -2.13 -7.43 2.89
N TYR A 87 -1.65 -7.05 1.69
CA TYR A 87 -2.21 -5.91 0.96
C TYR A 87 -3.69 -6.11 0.60
N THR A 88 -4.09 -7.33 0.21
CA THR A 88 -5.49 -7.65 -0.09
C THR A 88 -6.35 -7.52 1.17
N GLN A 89 -5.89 -8.07 2.29
CA GLN A 89 -6.60 -8.03 3.56
C GLN A 89 -6.76 -6.60 4.08
N ALA A 90 -5.72 -5.78 3.97
CA ALA A 90 -5.76 -4.36 4.31
C ALA A 90 -6.86 -3.63 3.53
N ARG A 91 -6.91 -3.81 2.19
CA ARG A 91 -7.97 -3.22 1.35
C ARG A 91 -9.38 -3.66 1.81
N MET A 92 -9.56 -4.93 2.16
CA MET A 92 -10.85 -5.43 2.64
C MET A 92 -11.26 -4.84 4.00
N ARG A 93 -10.32 -4.71 4.94
CA ARG A 93 -10.59 -4.15 6.27
C ARG A 93 -10.83 -2.65 6.22
N ILE A 94 -10.06 -1.92 5.40
CA ILE A 94 -10.27 -0.48 5.14
C ILE A 94 -11.65 -0.24 4.53
N ALA A 95 -12.05 -1.03 3.52
CA ALA A 95 -13.39 -0.91 2.94
C ALA A 95 -14.50 -1.14 3.97
N SER A 96 -14.32 -2.12 4.86
CA SER A 96 -15.29 -2.42 5.93
C SER A 96 -15.39 -1.29 6.95
N ALA A 97 -14.26 -0.69 7.35
CA ALA A 97 -14.24 0.45 8.26
C ALA A 97 -14.89 1.70 7.64
N ASN A 98 -14.67 1.93 6.33
CA ASN A 98 -15.35 3.01 5.60
C ASN A 98 -16.87 2.77 5.54
N TYR A 99 -17.31 1.54 5.31
CA TYR A 99 -18.74 1.19 5.35
C TYR A 99 -19.35 1.44 6.73
N ASP A 100 -18.63 1.12 7.82
CA ASP A 100 -19.09 1.43 9.18
C ASP A 100 -19.26 2.94 9.40
N ARG A 101 -18.32 3.75 8.90
CA ARG A 101 -18.43 5.22 8.90
C ARG A 101 -19.63 5.69 8.09
N ASP A 102 -19.81 5.16 6.89
CA ASP A 102 -20.88 5.55 5.99
C ASP A 102 -22.27 5.20 6.56
N LYS A 103 -22.41 4.07 7.27
CA LYS A 103 -23.65 3.75 8.00
C LYS A 103 -24.01 4.82 9.04
N VAL A 104 -23.04 5.32 9.79
CA VAL A 104 -23.27 6.38 10.79
C VAL A 104 -23.67 7.68 10.11
N ARG A 105 -23.02 8.02 8.99
CA ARG A 105 -23.40 9.16 8.15
C ARG A 105 -24.84 9.03 7.65
N CYS A 106 -25.22 7.86 7.16
CA CYS A 106 -26.58 7.60 6.69
C CYS A 106 -27.62 7.63 7.81
N ALA A 107 -27.24 7.40 9.08
CA ALA A 107 -28.17 7.49 10.19
C ALA A 107 -28.70 8.92 10.44
N ALA A 108 -28.09 9.95 9.85
CA ALA A 108 -28.54 11.34 9.95
C ALA A 108 -29.76 11.65 9.06
N VAL A 109 -30.06 10.81 8.07
CA VAL A 109 -31.19 10.96 7.15
C VAL A 109 -32.29 9.96 7.46
N THR A 110 -33.52 10.24 7.03
CA THR A 110 -34.70 9.40 7.32
C THR A 110 -35.48 9.07 6.05
N GLY A 111 -36.34 8.04 6.12
CA GLY A 111 -37.14 7.56 5.00
C GLY A 111 -36.30 7.02 3.84
N ASN A 112 -36.86 7.03 2.63
CA ASN A 112 -36.21 6.53 1.41
C ASN A 112 -34.78 7.08 1.19
N PRO A 113 -34.46 8.37 1.43
CA PRO A 113 -33.08 8.86 1.34
C PRO A 113 -32.08 8.09 2.22
N ARG A 114 -32.49 7.60 3.38
CA ARG A 114 -31.66 6.75 4.25
C ARG A 114 -31.39 5.40 3.62
N ASP A 115 -32.43 4.77 3.09
CA ASP A 115 -32.32 3.45 2.48
C ASP A 115 -31.41 3.51 1.25
N VAL A 116 -31.57 4.52 0.40
CA VAL A 116 -30.67 4.80 -0.73
C VAL A 116 -29.23 5.03 -0.27
N CYS A 117 -29.02 5.79 0.82
CA CYS A 117 -27.69 6.02 1.38
C CYS A 117 -27.03 4.72 1.84
N LEU A 118 -27.77 3.84 2.53
CA LEU A 118 -27.26 2.56 3.01
C LEU A 118 -26.94 1.61 1.86
N GLU A 119 -27.78 1.54 0.83
CA GLU A 119 -27.51 0.73 -0.36
C GLU A 119 -26.30 1.25 -1.13
N GLN A 120 -26.10 2.58 -1.24
CA GLN A 120 -24.91 3.15 -1.85
C GLN A 120 -23.63 2.83 -1.06
N ALA A 121 -23.68 2.91 0.27
CA ALA A 121 -22.57 2.54 1.14
C ALA A 121 -22.21 1.05 1.00
N LYS A 122 -23.23 0.18 0.95
CA LYS A 122 -23.06 -1.26 0.74
C LYS A 122 -22.52 -1.58 -0.65
N ALA A 123 -23.01 -0.91 -1.69
CA ALA A 123 -22.48 -1.04 -3.05
C ALA A 123 -21.00 -0.67 -3.10
N THR A 124 -20.60 0.38 -2.39
CA THR A 124 -19.20 0.83 -2.28
C THR A 124 -18.33 -0.22 -1.60
N LEU A 125 -18.81 -0.82 -0.49
CA LEU A 125 -18.13 -1.93 0.19
C LEU A 125 -17.92 -3.13 -0.75
N VAL A 126 -19.00 -3.56 -1.41
CA VAL A 126 -18.99 -4.72 -2.31
C VAL A 126 -18.02 -4.48 -3.47
N ALA A 127 -18.07 -3.30 -4.09
CA ALA A 127 -17.16 -2.92 -5.18
C ALA A 127 -15.70 -2.98 -4.72
N ALA A 128 -15.35 -2.30 -3.62
CA ALA A 128 -13.99 -2.28 -3.10
C ALA A 128 -13.46 -3.68 -2.74
N GLN A 129 -14.30 -4.55 -2.17
CA GLN A 129 -13.92 -5.92 -1.86
C GLN A 129 -13.81 -6.80 -3.11
N ALA A 130 -14.66 -6.59 -4.11
CA ALA A 130 -14.59 -7.29 -5.39
C ALA A 130 -13.30 -6.93 -6.13
N ASP A 131 -12.97 -5.65 -6.22
CA ASP A 131 -11.75 -5.16 -6.86
C ASP A 131 -10.50 -5.70 -6.17
N ALA A 132 -10.46 -5.69 -4.83
CA ALA A 132 -9.34 -6.26 -4.08
C ALA A 132 -9.15 -7.77 -4.38
N LYS A 133 -10.24 -8.53 -4.52
CA LYS A 133 -10.18 -9.96 -4.88
C LYS A 133 -9.77 -10.16 -6.33
N ALA A 134 -10.25 -9.33 -7.25
CA ALA A 134 -9.92 -9.41 -8.68
C ALA A 134 -8.43 -9.11 -8.91
N ASP A 135 -7.92 -8.04 -8.29
CA ASP A 135 -6.50 -7.69 -8.35
C ASP A 135 -5.61 -8.80 -7.81
N ARG A 136 -5.99 -9.39 -6.67
CA ARG A 136 -5.25 -10.54 -6.11
C ARG A 136 -5.16 -11.69 -7.11
N LYS A 137 -6.30 -12.12 -7.66
CA LYS A 137 -6.33 -13.22 -8.65
C LYS A 137 -5.51 -12.90 -9.90
N SER A 138 -5.56 -11.66 -10.37
CA SER A 138 -4.79 -11.21 -11.53
C SER A 138 -3.28 -11.28 -11.27
N ILE A 139 -2.85 -10.87 -10.07
CA ILE A 139 -1.44 -10.93 -9.67
C ILE A 139 -1.00 -12.39 -9.49
N GLU A 140 -1.80 -13.22 -8.81
CA GLU A 140 -1.54 -14.66 -8.63
C GLU A 140 -1.34 -15.34 -9.99
N ALA A 141 -2.27 -15.18 -10.94
CA ALA A 141 -2.15 -15.73 -12.29
C ALA A 141 -0.89 -15.27 -13.04
N ARG A 142 -0.45 -14.02 -12.84
CA ARG A 142 0.80 -13.50 -13.44
C ARG A 142 2.04 -14.11 -12.80
N LEU A 143 2.01 -14.34 -11.49
CA LEU A 143 3.11 -14.98 -10.76
C LEU A 143 3.26 -16.44 -11.18
N ASP A 144 2.15 -17.17 -11.25
CA ASP A 144 2.12 -18.58 -11.70
C ASP A 144 2.65 -18.70 -13.14
N ALA A 145 2.12 -17.88 -14.05
CA ALA A 145 2.58 -17.87 -15.45
C ALA A 145 4.07 -17.51 -15.59
N ARG A 146 4.60 -16.67 -14.70
CA ARG A 146 6.04 -16.35 -14.67
C ARG A 146 6.84 -17.54 -14.16
N GLU A 147 6.37 -18.23 -13.12
CA GLU A 147 7.02 -19.42 -12.59
C GLU A 147 7.08 -20.55 -13.63
N ASP A 148 5.98 -20.80 -14.34
CA ASP A 148 5.92 -21.82 -15.39
C ASP A 148 6.92 -21.55 -16.51
N LYS A 149 7.03 -20.29 -16.95
CA LYS A 149 8.00 -19.86 -17.97
C LYS A 149 9.43 -20.07 -17.50
N LEU A 150 9.76 -19.62 -16.29
CA LEU A 150 11.08 -19.80 -15.70
C LEU A 150 11.42 -21.29 -15.52
N ALA A 151 10.45 -22.11 -15.13
CA ALA A 151 10.64 -23.55 -15.01
C ALA A 151 10.89 -24.21 -16.38
N ALA A 152 10.19 -23.78 -17.43
CA ALA A 152 10.42 -24.26 -18.79
C ALA A 152 11.80 -23.84 -19.33
N GLU A 153 12.18 -22.58 -19.16
CA GLU A 153 13.49 -22.06 -19.57
C GLU A 153 14.63 -22.72 -18.77
N TYR A 154 14.43 -22.97 -17.47
CA TYR A 154 15.38 -23.71 -16.64
C TYR A 154 15.56 -25.14 -17.15
N ARG A 155 14.48 -25.86 -17.50
CA ARG A 155 14.59 -27.19 -18.12
C ARG A 155 15.44 -27.15 -19.39
N VAL A 156 15.19 -26.20 -20.28
CA VAL A 156 16.01 -26.03 -21.49
C VAL A 156 17.48 -25.72 -21.16
N ALA A 157 17.75 -24.90 -20.15
CA ALA A 157 19.12 -24.60 -19.73
C ALA A 157 19.84 -25.85 -19.19
N ILE A 158 19.14 -26.71 -18.46
CA ILE A 158 19.68 -27.98 -17.97
C ILE A 158 19.98 -28.94 -19.14
N GLU A 159 19.05 -29.10 -20.09
CA GLU A 159 19.28 -29.93 -21.29
C GLU A 159 20.50 -29.44 -22.10
N LYS A 160 20.73 -28.13 -22.18
CA LYS A 160 21.95 -27.58 -22.81
C LYS A 160 23.23 -27.97 -22.06
N CYS A 161 23.18 -28.08 -20.74
CA CYS A 161 24.33 -28.50 -19.95
C CYS A 161 24.69 -29.98 -20.17
N ASP A 162 23.76 -30.80 -20.69
CA ASP A 162 24.02 -32.21 -20.99
C ASP A 162 24.99 -32.42 -22.15
N ALA A 163 25.29 -31.37 -22.92
CA ALA A 163 26.38 -31.36 -23.90
C ALA A 163 27.78 -31.42 -23.25
N TYR A 164 27.89 -31.19 -21.94
CA TYR A 164 29.15 -31.21 -21.19
C TYR A 164 29.26 -32.45 -20.30
N ALA A 165 30.48 -32.71 -19.80
CA ALA A 165 30.75 -33.78 -18.84
C ALA A 165 31.70 -33.29 -17.73
N GLY A 166 31.70 -34.02 -16.60
CA GLY A 166 32.54 -33.73 -15.44
C GLY A 166 32.33 -32.31 -14.89
N ALA A 167 33.41 -31.71 -14.40
CA ALA A 167 33.37 -30.40 -13.72
C ALA A 167 32.73 -29.29 -14.57
N VAL A 168 32.82 -29.35 -15.89
CA VAL A 168 32.20 -28.35 -16.79
C VAL A 168 30.68 -28.45 -16.76
N LYS A 169 30.13 -29.67 -16.74
CA LYS A 169 28.68 -29.89 -16.59
C LYS A 169 28.20 -29.38 -15.24
N ASP A 170 28.91 -29.70 -14.17
CA ASP A 170 28.55 -29.29 -12.81
C ASP A 170 28.51 -27.76 -12.68
N GLN A 171 29.50 -27.07 -13.26
CA GLN A 171 29.54 -25.62 -13.32
C GLN A 171 28.37 -25.04 -14.14
N CYS A 172 28.06 -25.63 -15.29
CA CYS A 172 26.93 -25.22 -16.12
C CYS A 172 25.59 -25.32 -15.36
N VAL A 173 25.34 -26.46 -14.71
CA VAL A 173 24.11 -26.69 -13.92
C VAL A 173 24.03 -25.72 -12.74
N SER A 174 25.13 -25.48 -12.05
CA SER A 174 25.20 -24.51 -10.94
C SER A 174 24.89 -23.07 -11.40
N ALA A 175 25.44 -22.67 -12.55
CA ALA A 175 25.16 -21.38 -13.16
C ALA A 175 23.67 -21.25 -13.56
N ALA A 176 23.08 -22.30 -14.13
CA ALA A 176 21.66 -22.33 -14.45
C ALA A 176 20.77 -22.20 -13.21
N LYS A 177 21.05 -22.95 -12.14
CA LYS A 177 20.33 -22.84 -10.86
C LYS A 177 20.36 -21.41 -10.31
N THR A 178 21.54 -20.80 -10.32
CA THR A 178 21.73 -19.41 -9.90
C THR A 178 20.95 -18.43 -10.77
N ALA A 179 21.03 -18.56 -12.10
CA ALA A 179 20.36 -17.68 -13.05
C ALA A 179 18.82 -17.72 -12.92
N PHE A 180 18.25 -18.92 -12.73
CA PHE A 180 16.82 -19.14 -12.65
C PHE A 180 16.25 -19.15 -11.22
N ARG A 181 17.11 -19.01 -10.20
CA ARG A 181 16.76 -19.07 -8.77
C ARG A 181 16.03 -20.38 -8.42
N LYS A 182 16.56 -21.50 -8.88
CA LYS A 182 16.06 -22.86 -8.65
C LYS A 182 17.06 -23.70 -7.86
#